data_AF-A0A0D7CKK3-F1
#
_entry.id   AF-A0A0D7CKK3-F1
#
_cell.length_a   1.000
_cell.length_b   1.000
_cell.length_c   1.000
_cell.angle_alpha   90.00
_cell.angle_beta   90.00
_cell.angle_gamma   90.00
#
_symmetry.space_group_name_H-M   'P 1'
#
loop_
_entity.id
_entity.type
_entity.pdbx_description
1 polymer ?
#
loop_
_entity_poly.entity_id
_entity_poly.type
_entity_poly.pdbx_seq_one_letter_code
_entity_poly.pdbx_strand_id
1 'polypeptide(L)'
;MLNLVARIPDCPLARTVGQIGQWWTLEILHETFDGHTSFAAIQENLGLPTEVLTERLAALVDTGILEPHGDQGGISRTEYLPTVLGCSLRPILLVMAAWGNHRLEPDQRSLILVDVTTGEEAEPVVVDRATGRRVDTTGYAFTAGPAASEALRARYRKR
;
A
#
# COMPACT_ATOMS: atom_id res chain seq x y z
N MET A 1 -18.42 0.06 9.65
CA MET A 1 -18.05 0.22 8.23
C MET A 1 -18.19 1.70 7.88
N LEU A 2 -17.09 2.45 7.86
CA LEU A 2 -17.11 3.86 7.43
C LEU A 2 -17.44 3.87 5.93
N ASN A 3 -18.64 4.36 5.60
CA ASN A 3 -19.07 4.50 4.22
C ASN A 3 -18.28 5.68 3.62
N LEU A 4 -17.09 5.39 3.09
CA LEU A 4 -16.19 6.37 2.52
C LEU A 4 -16.69 6.72 1.11
N VAL A 5 -17.89 7.29 1.01
CA VAL A 5 -18.31 7.94 -0.23
C VAL A 5 -17.39 9.13 -0.40
N ALA A 6 -16.45 9.01 -1.34
CA ALA A 6 -15.61 10.12 -1.73
C ALA A 6 -16.51 11.32 -2.03
N ARG A 7 -16.40 12.40 -1.24
CA ARG A 7 -17.12 13.66 -1.51
C ARG A 7 -16.75 14.26 -2.88
N ILE A 8 -15.74 13.69 -3.54
CA ILE A 8 -15.20 14.10 -4.83
C ILE A 8 -15.04 12.83 -5.69
N PRO A 9 -15.80 12.68 -6.79
CA PRO A 9 -15.82 11.46 -7.63
C PRO A 9 -14.46 11.03 -8.18
N ASP A 10 -13.54 11.98 -8.37
CA ASP A 10 -12.24 11.73 -9.03
C ASP A 10 -11.03 11.95 -8.11
N CYS A 11 -11.23 11.94 -6.79
CA CYS A 11 -10.13 12.15 -5.86
C CYS A 11 -9.19 10.92 -5.86
N PRO A 12 -7.90 11.06 -6.20
CA PRO A 12 -6.97 9.93 -6.20
C PRO A 12 -6.82 9.31 -4.80
N LEU A 13 -6.82 10.13 -3.74
CA LEU A 13 -6.76 9.62 -2.36
C LEU A 13 -7.94 8.72 -2.02
N ALA A 14 -9.15 9.13 -2.42
CA ALA A 14 -10.34 8.34 -2.12
C ALA A 14 -10.41 7.06 -2.95
N ARG A 15 -9.95 7.11 -4.21
CA ARG A 15 -9.79 5.91 -5.05
C ARG A 15 -8.81 4.92 -4.43
N THR A 16 -7.65 5.40 -3.99
CA THR A 16 -6.65 4.56 -3.31
C THR A 16 -7.22 3.95 -2.03
N VAL A 17 -7.82 4.75 -1.14
CA VAL A 17 -8.44 4.22 0.10
C VAL A 17 -9.57 3.23 -0.19
N GLY A 18 -10.33 3.41 -1.27
CA GLY A 18 -11.32 2.42 -1.70
C GLY A 18 -10.72 1.05 -2.06
N GLN A 19 -9.47 1.03 -2.54
CA GLN A 19 -8.75 -0.19 -2.91
C GLN A 19 -7.97 -0.81 -1.74
N ILE A 20 -7.26 0.02 -0.97
CA ILE A 20 -6.32 -0.46 0.08
C ILE A 20 -6.80 -0.19 1.51
N GLY A 21 -7.96 0.45 1.69
CA GLY A 21 -8.47 0.86 3.00
C GLY A 21 -9.07 -0.29 3.83
N GLN A 22 -9.07 -1.51 3.29
CA GLN A 22 -9.30 -2.71 4.08
C GLN A 22 -7.99 -3.06 4.79
N TRP A 23 -8.01 -3.11 6.13
CA TRP A 23 -6.82 -3.35 6.96
C TRP A 23 -5.97 -4.53 6.47
N TRP A 24 -6.62 -5.65 6.14
CA TRP A 24 -5.98 -6.88 5.65
C TRP A 24 -5.21 -6.72 4.33
N THR A 25 -5.59 -5.76 3.47
CA THR A 25 -4.89 -5.55 2.19
C THR A 25 -3.43 -5.16 2.43
N LEU A 26 -3.19 -4.30 3.42
CA LEU A 26 -1.85 -3.82 3.74
C LEU A 26 -1.02 -4.90 4.42
N GLU A 27 -1.61 -5.67 5.33
CA GLU A 27 -0.92 -6.80 5.97
C GLU A 27 -0.56 -7.89 4.96
N ILE A 28 -1.48 -8.31 4.09
CA ILE A 28 -1.18 -9.30 3.05
C ILE A 28 -0.05 -8.80 2.12
N LEU A 29 -0.10 -7.52 1.72
CA LEU A 29 0.97 -6.95 0.91
C LEU A 29 2.32 -6.93 1.65
N HIS A 30 2.32 -6.61 2.94
CA HIS A 30 3.51 -6.67 3.78
C HIS A 30 4.13 -8.07 3.75
N GLU A 31 3.33 -9.11 3.99
CA GLU A 31 3.77 -10.51 3.91
C GLU A 31 4.40 -10.85 2.55
N THR A 32 3.74 -10.45 1.45
CA THR A 32 4.27 -10.71 0.11
C THR A 32 5.59 -9.99 -0.18
N PHE A 33 5.80 -8.79 0.38
CA PHE A 33 7.06 -8.06 0.24
C PHE A 33 8.20 -8.68 1.04
N ASP A 34 7.87 -9.37 2.13
CA ASP A 34 8.81 -10.15 2.94
C ASP A 34 9.06 -11.56 2.37
N GLY A 35 8.42 -11.90 1.23
CA GLY A 35 8.60 -13.16 0.51
C GLY A 35 7.62 -14.27 0.92
N HIS A 36 6.67 -13.99 1.81
CA HIS A 36 5.60 -14.93 2.17
C HIS A 36 4.48 -14.86 1.13
N THR A 37 4.63 -15.62 0.05
CA THR A 37 3.75 -15.53 -1.13
C THR A 37 2.70 -16.63 -1.22
N SER A 38 2.88 -17.73 -0.48
CA SER A 38 1.94 -18.86 -0.55
C SER A 38 0.76 -18.71 0.42
N PHE A 39 -0.41 -19.27 0.07
CA PHE A 39 -1.61 -19.21 0.92
C PHE A 39 -1.33 -19.59 2.38
N ALA A 40 -0.73 -20.76 2.60
CA ALA A 40 -0.49 -21.25 3.95
C ALA A 40 0.56 -20.44 4.72
N ALA A 41 1.51 -19.77 4.06
CA ALA A 41 2.47 -18.90 4.76
C ALA A 41 1.78 -17.62 5.23
N ILE A 42 0.99 -17.00 4.35
CA ILE A 42 0.21 -15.81 4.68
C ILE A 42 -0.81 -16.13 5.78
N GLN A 43 -1.45 -17.29 5.72
CA GLN A 43 -2.40 -17.72 6.75
C GLN A 43 -1.74 -17.93 8.11
N GLU A 44 -0.58 -18.58 8.13
CA GLU A 44 0.19 -18.84 9.35
C GLU A 44 0.62 -17.52 10.02
N ASN A 45 1.12 -16.57 9.23
CA ASN A 45 1.60 -15.29 9.76
C ASN A 45 0.47 -14.37 10.23
N LEU A 46 -0.65 -14.30 9.48
CA LEU A 46 -1.76 -13.38 9.80
C LEU A 46 -2.82 -13.99 10.73
N GLY A 47 -2.82 -15.31 10.92
CA GLY A 47 -3.81 -16.00 11.75
C GLY A 47 -5.25 -15.87 11.23
N LEU A 48 -5.41 -15.62 9.93
CA LEU A 48 -6.71 -15.37 9.32
C LEU A 48 -7.52 -16.65 9.12
N PRO A 49 -8.85 -16.62 9.35
CA PRO A 49 -9.73 -17.70 8.91
C PRO A 49 -9.57 -17.94 7.40
N THR A 50 -9.58 -19.21 6.98
CA THR A 50 -9.38 -19.63 5.59
C THR A 50 -10.32 -18.90 4.63
N GLU A 51 -11.59 -18.76 5.01
CA GLU A 51 -12.62 -18.11 4.20
C GLU A 51 -12.30 -16.62 3.99
N VAL A 52 -11.86 -15.94 5.05
CA VAL A 52 -11.49 -14.53 5.00
C VAL A 52 -10.26 -14.33 4.12
N LEU A 53 -9.21 -15.14 4.31
CA LEU A 53 -8.00 -15.01 3.50
C LEU A 53 -8.29 -15.31 2.02
N THR A 54 -9.13 -16.30 1.73
CA THR A 54 -9.55 -16.64 0.36
C THR A 54 -10.26 -15.47 -0.31
N GLU A 55 -11.25 -14.86 0.38
CA GLU A 55 -11.97 -13.69 -0.13
C GLU A 55 -11.01 -12.52 -0.40
N ARG A 56 -10.06 -12.26 0.52
CA ARG A 56 -9.11 -11.16 0.37
C ARG A 56 -8.13 -11.37 -0.77
N LEU A 57 -7.54 -12.56 -0.89
CA LEU A 57 -6.63 -12.88 -1.99
C LEU A 57 -7.35 -12.79 -3.34
N ALA A 58 -8.58 -13.30 -3.44
CA ALA A 58 -9.40 -13.16 -4.64
C ALA A 58 -9.62 -11.69 -5.01
N ALA A 59 -10.00 -10.84 -4.06
CA ALA A 59 -10.19 -9.40 -4.30
C ALA A 59 -8.90 -8.69 -4.74
N LEU A 60 -7.74 -9.07 -4.19
CA LEU A 60 -6.45 -8.50 -4.60
C LEU A 60 -6.02 -8.97 -6.00
N VAL A 61 -6.39 -10.19 -6.38
CA VAL A 61 -6.19 -10.69 -7.76
C VAL A 61 -7.13 -9.98 -8.73
N ASP A 62 -8.41 -9.86 -8.41
CA ASP A 62 -9.41 -9.19 -9.26
C ASP A 62 -9.08 -7.71 -9.52
N THR A 63 -8.47 -7.05 -8.54
CA THR A 63 -7.99 -5.66 -8.67
C THR A 63 -6.64 -5.53 -9.36
N GLY A 64 -5.99 -6.65 -9.69
CA GLY A 64 -4.67 -6.69 -10.32
C GLY A 64 -3.53 -6.24 -9.40
N ILE A 65 -3.73 -6.26 -8.08
CA ILE A 65 -2.70 -5.96 -7.09
C ILE A 65 -1.77 -7.17 -6.91
N LEU A 66 -2.34 -8.37 -6.84
CA LEU A 66 -1.63 -9.64 -6.82
C LEU A 66 -1.92 -10.42 -8.10
N GLU A 67 -1.04 -11.35 -8.45
CA GLU A 67 -1.27 -12.34 -9.49
C GLU A 67 -0.94 -13.75 -8.96
N PRO A 68 -1.78 -14.75 -9.25
CA PRO A 68 -1.48 -16.12 -8.88
C PRO A 68 -0.37 -16.67 -9.77
N HIS A 69 0.68 -17.21 -9.16
CA HIS A 69 1.78 -17.89 -9.83
C HIS A 69 1.79 -19.37 -9.42
N GLY A 70 1.78 -20.28 -10.39
CA GLY A 70 1.74 -21.71 -10.14
C GLY A 70 1.63 -22.52 -11.43
N ASP A 71 2.26 -23.70 -11.42
CA ASP A 71 2.34 -24.57 -12.59
C ASP A 71 0.99 -25.26 -12.85
N GLN A 72 0.48 -25.24 -14.09
CA GLN A 72 -0.83 -25.83 -14.46
C GLN A 72 -0.82 -27.38 -14.47
N GLY A 73 0.16 -28.03 -13.83
CA GLY A 73 0.50 -29.44 -14.05
C GLY A 73 0.80 -30.31 -12.83
N GLY A 74 0.61 -29.83 -11.60
CA GLY A 74 0.87 -30.66 -10.41
C GLY A 74 0.41 -30.02 -9.10
N ILE A 75 0.58 -30.74 -7.98
CA ILE A 75 0.35 -30.30 -6.60
C ILE A 75 1.41 -29.25 -6.21
N SER A 76 1.58 -28.21 -7.02
CA SER A 76 2.42 -27.07 -6.70
C SER A 76 1.56 -26.04 -6.00
N ARG A 77 2.08 -25.52 -4.89
CA ARG A 77 1.42 -24.55 -4.01
C ARG A 77 1.27 -23.24 -4.79
N THR A 78 0.03 -22.78 -5.00
CA THR A 78 -0.22 -21.47 -5.62
C THR A 78 0.43 -20.37 -4.78
N GLU A 79 1.25 -19.56 -5.43
CA GLU A 79 1.84 -18.34 -4.87
C GLU A 79 1.04 -17.12 -5.35
N TYR A 80 1.06 -16.05 -4.57
CA TYR A 80 0.43 -14.78 -4.88
C TYR A 80 1.52 -13.72 -4.90
N LEU A 81 1.90 -13.28 -6.10
CA LEU A 81 2.99 -12.34 -6.30
C LEU A 81 2.45 -10.93 -6.52
N PRO A 82 3.09 -9.88 -5.98
CA PRO A 82 2.72 -8.51 -6.29
C PRO A 82 2.96 -8.19 -7.76
N THR A 83 1.94 -7.67 -8.43
CA THR A 83 2.09 -7.14 -9.80
C THR A 83 2.89 -5.83 -9.79
N VAL A 84 3.08 -5.22 -10.96
CA VAL A 84 3.62 -3.84 -11.06
C VAL A 84 2.76 -2.86 -10.25
N LEU A 85 1.43 -3.02 -10.27
CA LEU A 85 0.52 -2.19 -9.48
C LEU A 85 0.68 -2.49 -7.98
N GLY A 86 0.75 -3.76 -7.58
CA GLY A 86 1.00 -4.14 -6.19
C GLY A 86 2.32 -3.59 -5.64
N CYS A 87 3.41 -3.74 -6.40
CA CYS A 87 4.72 -3.19 -6.06
C CYS A 87 4.68 -1.66 -5.88
N SER A 88 3.83 -0.95 -6.62
CA SER A 88 3.69 0.51 -6.49
C SER A 88 3.12 0.96 -5.14
N LEU A 89 2.53 0.04 -4.35
CA LEU A 89 2.01 0.32 -3.01
C LEU A 89 3.07 0.24 -1.92
N ARG A 90 4.22 -0.39 -2.16
CA ARG A 90 5.28 -0.55 -1.15
C ARG A 90 5.68 0.78 -0.48
N PRO A 91 5.91 1.90 -1.20
CA PRO A 91 6.24 3.18 -0.57
C PRO A 91 5.16 3.68 0.40
N ILE A 92 3.88 3.37 0.16
CA ILE A 92 2.78 3.74 1.06
C ILE A 92 2.92 2.99 2.39
N LEU A 93 3.23 1.68 2.37
CA LEU A 93 3.44 0.90 3.59
C LEU A 93 4.63 1.45 4.39
N LEU A 94 5.75 1.75 3.72
CA LEU A 94 6.96 2.26 4.39
C LEU A 94 6.68 3.58 5.13
N VAL A 95 6.07 4.55 4.45
CA VAL A 95 5.75 5.86 5.04
C VAL A 95 4.69 5.72 6.15
N MET A 96 3.74 4.80 5.99
CA MET A 96 2.72 4.55 7.01
C MET A 96 3.30 3.93 8.29
N ALA A 97 4.22 2.97 8.16
CA ALA A 97 4.93 2.38 9.29
C ALA A 97 5.74 3.44 10.06
N ALA A 98 6.51 4.27 9.34
CA ALA A 98 7.25 5.38 9.94
C ALA A 98 6.34 6.38 10.66
N TRP A 99 5.19 6.72 10.06
CA TRP A 99 4.20 7.58 10.72
C TRP A 99 3.63 6.93 11.99
N GLY A 100 3.37 5.61 11.98
CA GLY A 100 2.92 4.86 13.16
C GLY A 100 3.91 4.94 14.32
N ASN A 101 5.21 5.01 14.02
CA ASN A 101 6.29 5.15 14.99
C ASN A 101 6.54 6.60 15.45
N HIS A 102 5.86 7.60 14.89
CA HIS A 102 6.20 9.01 15.10
C HIS A 102 6.08 9.51 16.55
N ARG A 103 5.32 8.79 17.40
CA ARG A 103 5.17 9.10 18.83
C ARG A 103 5.95 8.15 19.75
N LEU A 104 6.71 7.22 19.17
CA LEU A 104 7.45 6.20 19.89
C LEU A 104 8.92 6.56 19.93
N GLU A 105 9.51 6.39 21.11
CA GLU A 105 10.97 6.35 21.25
C GLU A 105 11.52 5.12 20.50
N PRO A 106 12.79 5.14 20.04
CA PRO A 106 13.35 4.06 19.23
C PRO A 106 13.21 2.66 19.86
N ASP A 107 13.37 2.55 21.18
CA ASP A 107 13.28 1.30 21.93
C ASP A 107 11.83 0.77 22.10
N GLN A 108 10.83 1.57 21.73
CA GLN A 108 9.41 1.21 21.81
C GLN A 108 8.83 0.72 20.47
N ARG A 109 9.59 0.82 19.38
CA ARG A 109 9.14 0.47 18.03
C ARG A 109 9.19 -1.04 17.83
N SER A 110 8.04 -1.66 17.55
CA SER A 110 7.95 -3.10 17.29
C SER A 110 8.27 -3.49 15.84
N LEU A 111 8.25 -2.52 14.93
CA LEU A 111 8.54 -2.70 13.51
C LEU A 111 9.30 -1.45 13.02
N ILE A 112 10.46 -1.65 12.41
CA ILE A 112 11.29 -0.58 11.85
C ILE A 112 11.73 -0.96 10.43
N LEU A 113 11.90 0.06 9.58
CA LEU A 113 12.55 -0.12 8.29
C LEU A 113 14.06 -0.04 8.51
N VAL A 114 14.82 -1.00 8.01
CA VAL A 114 16.28 -1.00 8.08
C VAL A 114 16.92 -1.10 6.71
N ASP A 115 18.10 -0.52 6.55
CA ASP A 115 18.99 -0.87 5.44
C ASP A 115 19.53 -2.29 5.67
N VAL A 116 19.25 -3.21 4.74
CA VAL A 116 19.62 -4.62 4.87
C VAL A 116 21.14 -4.87 4.87
N THR A 117 21.93 -3.89 4.44
CA THR A 117 23.39 -3.94 4.39
C THR A 117 24.01 -3.42 5.69
N THR A 118 23.51 -2.30 6.23
CA THR A 118 24.08 -1.66 7.43
C THR A 118 23.38 -2.07 8.72
N GLY A 119 22.13 -2.50 8.65
CA GLY A 119 21.26 -2.76 9.80
C GLY A 119 20.74 -1.49 10.48
N GLU A 120 21.05 -0.31 9.95
CA GLU A 120 20.61 0.96 10.52
C GLU A 120 19.14 1.24 10.19
N GLU A 121 18.41 1.81 11.15
CA GLU A 121 17.03 2.25 10.96
C GLU A 121 16.98 3.37 9.91
N ALA A 122 16.14 3.19 8.89
CA ALA A 122 15.96 4.12 7.80
C ALA A 122 14.65 4.90 7.94
N GLU A 123 14.75 6.23 7.95
CA GLU A 123 13.59 7.12 7.90
C GLU A 123 13.17 7.33 6.44
N PRO A 124 11.98 6.87 6.01
CA PRO A 124 11.52 7.05 4.64
C PRO A 124 11.15 8.52 4.37
N VAL A 125 11.56 9.04 3.21
CA VAL A 125 11.24 10.41 2.77
C VAL A 125 10.59 10.40 1.40
N VAL A 126 9.63 11.30 1.16
CA VAL A 126 8.98 11.45 -0.15
C VAL A 126 9.69 12.55 -0.93
N VAL A 127 10.30 12.17 -2.06
CA VAL A 127 11.02 13.09 -2.94
C VAL A 127 10.41 13.13 -4.34
N ASP A 128 10.56 14.26 -5.01
CA ASP A 128 10.35 14.36 -6.45
C ASP A 128 11.49 13.63 -7.14
N ARG A 129 11.16 12.59 -7.91
CA ARG A 129 12.14 11.76 -8.63
C ARG A 129 13.03 12.59 -9.55
N ALA A 130 12.51 13.65 -10.17
CA ALA A 130 13.28 14.43 -11.14
C ALA A 130 14.32 15.33 -10.46
N THR A 131 13.98 15.92 -9.31
CA THR A 131 14.83 16.92 -8.65
C THR A 131 15.53 16.41 -7.39
N GLY A 132 15.10 15.27 -6.84
CA GLY A 132 15.54 14.77 -5.55
C GLY A 132 15.05 15.57 -4.34
N ARG A 133 14.24 16.61 -4.55
CA ARG A 133 13.75 17.49 -3.48
C ARG A 133 12.58 16.87 -2.74
N ARG A 134 12.52 17.07 -1.42
CA ARG A 134 11.40 16.65 -0.57
C ARG A 134 10.09 17.35 -0.95
N VAL A 135 9.05 16.57 -1.23
CA VAL A 135 7.72 17.06 -1.67
C VAL A 135 6.71 17.19 -0.54
N ASP A 136 7.06 16.70 0.65
CA ASP A 136 6.27 16.81 1.88
C ASP A 136 6.45 18.16 2.59
N THR A 137 7.03 19.14 1.91
CA THR A 137 7.25 20.51 2.39
C THR A 137 6.16 21.46 1.88
N THR A 138 6.02 22.63 2.51
CA THR A 138 5.01 23.65 2.12
C THR A 138 5.24 24.27 0.75
N GLY A 139 6.37 23.99 0.10
CA GLY A 139 6.67 24.43 -1.27
C GLY A 139 5.94 23.66 -2.37
N TYR A 140 5.21 22.60 -2.03
CA TYR A 140 4.42 21.80 -2.96
C TYR A 140 2.93 21.86 -2.61
N ALA A 141 2.08 21.83 -3.64
CA ALA A 141 0.64 21.92 -3.49
C ALA A 141 -0.08 21.02 -4.49
N PHE A 142 -1.20 20.43 -4.06
CA PHE A 142 -2.14 19.82 -5.00
C PHE A 142 -2.81 20.90 -5.86
N THR A 143 -3.03 20.57 -7.12
CA THR A 143 -3.83 21.35 -8.06
C THR A 143 -4.67 20.42 -8.93
N ALA A 144 -5.59 20.98 -9.71
CA ALA A 144 -6.39 20.21 -10.64
C ALA A 144 -5.53 19.73 -11.82
N GLY A 145 -5.49 18.42 -12.05
CA GLY A 145 -4.80 17.84 -13.20
C GLY A 145 -5.56 18.05 -14.53
N PRO A 146 -4.95 17.68 -15.66
CA PRO A 146 -5.53 17.88 -17.00
C PRO A 146 -6.93 17.25 -17.15
N ALA A 147 -7.13 16.05 -16.60
CA ALA A 147 -8.38 15.29 -16.65
C ALA A 147 -9.32 15.53 -15.46
N ALA A 148 -9.06 16.53 -14.60
CA ALA A 148 -9.90 16.80 -13.44
C ALA A 148 -11.34 17.14 -13.87
N SER A 149 -12.35 16.63 -13.16
CA SER A 149 -13.74 17.07 -13.36
C SER A 149 -13.91 18.56 -13.05
N GLU A 150 -15.01 19.14 -13.53
CA GLU A 150 -15.33 20.54 -13.26
C GLU A 150 -15.41 20.83 -11.75
N ALA A 151 -15.98 19.92 -10.96
CA ALA A 151 -16.03 20.02 -9.51
C ALA A 151 -14.63 20.10 -8.87
N LEU A 152 -13.70 19.24 -9.32
CA LEU A 152 -12.31 19.25 -8.82
C LEU A 152 -11.55 20.51 -9.29
N ARG A 153 -11.74 20.96 -10.54
CA ARG A 153 -11.16 22.22 -11.04
C ARG A 153 -11.66 23.43 -10.24
N ALA A 154 -12.96 23.51 -9.95
CA ALA A 154 -13.55 24.61 -9.19
C ALA A 154 -12.96 24.72 -7.77
N ARG A 155 -12.63 23.59 -7.13
CA ARG A 155 -11.99 23.55 -5.81
C ARG A 155 -10.60 24.22 -5.82
N TYR A 156 -9.81 23.99 -6.87
CA TYR A 156 -8.44 24.50 -6.97
C TYR A 156 -8.33 25.89 -7.63
N ARG A 157 -9.39 26.43 -8.25
CA ARG A 157 -9.41 27.81 -8.78
C ARG A 157 -9.42 28.90 -7.71
N LYS A 158 -9.88 28.60 -6.49
CA LYS A 158 -10.05 29.58 -5.39
C LYS A 158 -8.81 29.70 -4.50
N ARG A 159 -7.64 29.27 -4.97
CA ARG A 159 -6.40 29.25 -4.20
C ARG A 159 -5.42 30.27 -4.73
#